data_AF-A0A396ZMW7-F1
#
_entry.id   AF-A0A396ZMW7-F1
#
_cell.length_a   1.000
_cell.length_b   1.000
_cell.length_c   1.000
_cell.angle_alpha   90.00
_cell.angle_beta   90.00
_cell.angle_gamma   90.00
#
_symmetry.space_group_name_H-M   'P 1'
#
loop_
_entity.id
_entity.type
_entity.pdbx_description
1 polymer ?
#
loop_
_entity_poly.entity_id
_entity_poly.type
_entity_poly.pdbx_seq_one_letter_code
_entity_poly.pdbx_strand_id
1 'polypeptide(L)'
;MSRSNAWHSATLVADPSARNLGKEWLTQQMYHNMHEPFALFPVVSYDEDFYQFDFQASDEHGDHFTCMDRVQFTWPGTVQMFRRLVETNMQAVNFPHYVVEEMTSNTRLFHTITPKGKFVNLLQGHFIEADRFIMVVRQVEHDETFLCHPLQKQQHDMTWCVFTISPTHILLRLVSHVSHLFRPATGFVSVDEFAALRGIDVTGIEDGQKDEYVRREMIRREHASFLPWRQRFMDLMHQSATN
;
A
#
# COMPACT_ATOMS: atom_id res chain seq x y z
N MET A 1 -3.64 -26.88 -9.77
CA MET A 1 -4.50 -25.81 -10.32
C MET A 1 -3.82 -24.50 -9.99
N SER A 2 -3.29 -23.82 -11.01
CA SER A 2 -2.63 -22.52 -10.87
C SER A 2 -3.67 -21.53 -10.36
N ARG A 3 -3.58 -21.12 -9.09
CA ARG A 3 -4.24 -19.90 -8.64
C ARG A 3 -3.49 -18.79 -9.36
N SER A 4 -4.05 -18.31 -10.47
CA SER A 4 -3.56 -17.07 -11.06
C SER A 4 -3.52 -16.04 -9.94
N ASN A 5 -2.36 -15.40 -9.75
CA ASN A 5 -2.22 -14.17 -8.98
C ASN A 5 -2.96 -13.05 -9.74
N ALA A 6 -4.26 -13.22 -9.95
CA ALA A 6 -5.09 -12.32 -10.73
C ALA A 6 -5.41 -11.12 -9.84
N TRP A 7 -4.64 -10.05 -10.03
CA TRP A 7 -5.05 -8.72 -9.63
C TRP A 7 -6.42 -8.45 -10.23
N HIS A 8 -7.45 -8.35 -9.38
CA HIS A 8 -8.79 -8.02 -9.84
C HIS A 8 -8.88 -6.50 -9.95
N SER A 9 -8.92 -6.00 -11.18
CA SER A 9 -9.02 -4.57 -11.43
C SER A 9 -10.25 -3.96 -10.75
N ALA A 10 -10.04 -2.87 -10.02
CA ALA A 10 -11.10 -2.02 -9.52
C ALA A 10 -11.56 -1.07 -10.62
N THR A 11 -12.88 -0.91 -10.69
CA THR A 11 -13.53 0.03 -11.59
C THR A 11 -14.44 0.97 -10.81
N LEU A 12 -14.35 2.27 -11.09
CA LEU A 12 -15.31 3.27 -10.64
C LEU A 12 -15.93 3.97 -11.85
N VAL A 13 -17.26 4.05 -11.83
CA VAL A 13 -18.03 4.79 -12.84
C VAL A 13 -18.13 6.27 -12.46
N ALA A 14 -18.51 7.12 -13.43
CA ALA A 14 -18.63 8.56 -13.22
C ALA A 14 -19.94 8.98 -12.54
N ASP A 15 -21.00 8.15 -12.61
CA ASP A 15 -22.26 8.44 -11.91
C ASP A 15 -22.04 8.56 -10.40
N PRO A 16 -22.40 9.68 -9.74
CA PRO A 16 -22.06 9.91 -8.33
C PRO A 16 -22.60 8.86 -7.36
N SER A 17 -23.80 8.32 -7.62
CA SER A 17 -24.43 7.36 -6.69
C SER A 17 -23.80 5.99 -6.84
N ALA A 18 -23.65 5.52 -8.08
CA ALA A 18 -22.96 4.27 -8.38
C ALA A 18 -21.48 4.32 -7.98
N ARG A 19 -20.82 5.47 -8.12
CA ARG A 19 -19.44 5.69 -7.69
C ARG A 19 -19.26 5.53 -6.19
N ASN A 20 -20.14 6.14 -5.39
CA ASN A 20 -20.09 6.00 -3.93
C ASN A 20 -20.33 4.55 -3.51
N LEU A 21 -21.33 3.89 -4.10
CA LEU A 21 -21.57 2.47 -3.86
C LEU A 21 -20.37 1.60 -4.28
N GLY A 22 -19.73 1.92 -5.40
CA GLY A 22 -18.52 1.24 -5.87
C GLY A 22 -17.36 1.36 -4.89
N LYS A 23 -17.10 2.58 -4.38
CA LYS A 23 -16.07 2.80 -3.35
C LYS A 23 -16.33 1.99 -2.08
N GLU A 24 -17.57 1.99 -1.61
CA GLU A 24 -17.97 1.19 -0.44
C GLU A 24 -17.81 -0.31 -0.70
N TRP A 25 -18.30 -0.81 -1.83
CA TRP A 25 -18.23 -2.22 -2.18
C TRP A 25 -16.78 -2.71 -2.32
N LEU A 26 -15.92 -1.95 -3.02
CA LEU A 26 -14.52 -2.30 -3.22
C LEU A 26 -13.74 -2.35 -1.90
N THR A 27 -14.03 -1.44 -0.96
CA THR A 27 -13.38 -1.41 0.35
C THR A 27 -13.94 -2.49 1.29
N GLN A 28 -15.25 -2.76 1.26
CA GLN A 28 -15.86 -3.89 1.99
C GLN A 28 -15.30 -5.23 1.53
N GLN A 29 -15.12 -5.42 0.22
CA GLN A 29 -14.50 -6.64 -0.32
C GLN A 29 -13.12 -6.87 0.29
N MET A 30 -12.27 -5.84 0.34
CA MET A 30 -10.96 -5.95 0.96
C MET A 30 -11.05 -6.26 2.45
N TYR A 31 -11.94 -5.59 3.18
CA TYR A 31 -12.14 -5.81 4.62
C TYR A 31 -12.57 -7.25 4.93
N HIS A 32 -13.57 -7.78 4.22
CA HIS A 32 -14.04 -9.15 4.45
C HIS A 32 -13.01 -10.22 4.05
N ASN A 33 -12.18 -9.92 3.04
CA ASN A 33 -11.12 -10.83 2.59
C ASN A 33 -9.79 -10.65 3.31
N MET A 34 -9.68 -9.77 4.31
CA MET A 34 -8.40 -9.45 4.97
C MET A 34 -7.71 -10.66 5.61
N HIS A 35 -8.46 -11.71 5.95
CA HIS A 35 -7.92 -12.93 6.54
C HIS A 35 -6.96 -13.66 5.58
N GLU A 36 -7.16 -13.57 4.26
CA GLU A 36 -6.28 -14.21 3.27
C GLU A 36 -4.87 -13.60 3.25
N PRO A 37 -4.65 -12.28 3.07
CA PRO A 37 -3.32 -11.70 3.12
C PRO A 37 -2.67 -11.85 4.51
N PHE A 38 -3.44 -11.74 5.60
CA PHE A 38 -2.88 -11.95 6.95
C PHE A 38 -2.52 -13.40 7.25
N ALA A 39 -3.05 -14.40 6.52
CA ALA A 39 -2.60 -15.79 6.65
C ALA A 39 -1.15 -15.99 6.19
N LEU A 40 -0.58 -15.03 5.46
CA LEU A 40 0.82 -15.03 5.06
C LEU A 40 1.75 -14.53 6.17
N PHE A 41 1.25 -13.97 7.27
CA PHE A 41 2.13 -13.60 8.38
C PHE A 41 2.76 -14.84 9.01
N PRO A 42 4.07 -14.82 9.32
CA PRO A 42 4.65 -15.87 10.15
C PRO A 42 4.04 -15.84 11.55
N VAL A 43 4.22 -16.94 12.30
CA VAL A 43 3.86 -16.97 13.72
C VAL A 43 4.83 -16.08 14.47
N VAL A 44 4.39 -14.86 14.78
CA VAL A 44 5.15 -13.85 15.53
C VAL A 44 4.36 -13.51 16.79
N SER A 45 5.05 -13.43 17.92
CA SER A 45 4.42 -13.03 19.18
C SER A 45 3.98 -11.57 19.12
N TYR A 46 2.95 -11.19 19.88
CA TYR A 46 2.38 -9.84 19.85
C TYR A 46 3.31 -8.74 20.41
N ASP A 47 4.30 -9.14 21.21
CA ASP A 47 5.32 -8.29 21.81
C ASP A 47 6.58 -8.15 20.96
N GLU A 48 6.67 -8.88 19.85
CA GLU A 48 7.82 -8.83 18.94
C GLU A 48 7.55 -7.91 17.75
N ASP A 49 8.54 -7.10 17.42
CA ASP A 49 8.55 -6.37 16.15
C ASP A 49 8.99 -7.30 15.03
N PHE A 50 8.34 -7.20 13.87
CA PHE A 50 8.62 -8.00 12.69
C PHE A 50 8.53 -7.13 11.44
N TYR A 51 9.50 -7.28 10.55
CA TYR A 51 9.49 -6.64 9.25
C TYR A 51 10.10 -7.58 8.21
N GLN A 52 9.32 -7.87 7.17
CA GLN A 52 9.76 -8.64 6.02
C GLN A 52 9.27 -7.97 4.75
N PHE A 53 10.19 -7.77 3.81
CA PHE A 53 9.89 -7.36 2.45
C PHE A 53 10.38 -8.42 1.48
N ASP A 54 9.48 -8.94 0.66
CA ASP A 54 9.80 -9.88 -0.39
C ASP A 54 9.65 -9.23 -1.75
N PHE A 55 10.62 -9.50 -2.63
CA PHE A 55 10.61 -9.10 -4.01
C PHE A 55 10.73 -10.34 -4.88
N GLN A 56 9.59 -10.86 -5.34
CA GLN A 56 9.49 -12.12 -6.07
C GLN A 56 9.41 -11.82 -7.56
N ALA A 57 10.31 -12.40 -8.37
CA ALA A 57 10.09 -12.45 -9.81
C ALA A 57 9.07 -13.55 -10.13
N SER A 58 8.30 -13.38 -11.19
CA SER A 58 7.37 -14.39 -11.67
C SER A 58 8.11 -15.57 -12.29
N ASP A 59 7.67 -16.77 -11.96
CA ASP A 59 8.23 -18.03 -12.47
C ASP A 59 7.90 -18.25 -13.97
N GLU A 60 6.86 -17.60 -14.49
CA GLU A 60 6.45 -17.66 -15.89
C GLU A 60 6.86 -16.36 -16.61
N HIS A 61 7.95 -16.46 -17.40
CA HIS A 61 8.52 -15.38 -18.22
C HIS A 61 8.91 -14.17 -17.36
N GLY A 62 10.18 -14.14 -16.95
CA GLY A 62 10.83 -13.25 -15.97
C GLY A 62 10.70 -11.72 -16.09
N ASP A 63 9.68 -11.19 -16.76
CA ASP A 63 9.48 -9.76 -17.04
C ASP A 63 8.57 -9.05 -16.02
N HIS A 64 8.10 -9.74 -14.98
CA HIS A 64 7.36 -9.11 -13.90
C HIS A 64 7.69 -9.64 -12.52
N PHE A 65 7.63 -8.74 -11.54
CA PHE A 65 7.79 -9.05 -10.13
C PHE A 65 6.60 -8.57 -9.31
N THR A 66 6.47 -9.13 -8.12
CA THR A 66 5.56 -8.69 -7.07
C THR A 66 6.38 -8.34 -5.84
N CYS A 67 5.99 -7.25 -5.20
CA CYS A 67 6.52 -6.85 -3.91
C CYS A 67 5.48 -7.18 -2.84
N MET A 68 5.93 -7.69 -1.71
CA MET A 68 5.08 -7.93 -0.56
C MET A 68 5.75 -7.41 0.70
N ASP A 69 5.06 -6.52 1.41
CA ASP A 69 5.46 -6.05 2.75
C ASP A 69 4.64 -6.75 3.81
N ARG A 70 5.30 -7.20 4.87
CA ARG A 70 4.67 -7.70 6.10
C ARG A 70 5.33 -7.05 7.29
N VAL A 71 4.54 -6.31 8.05
CA VAL A 71 5.03 -5.49 9.15
C VAL A 71 4.19 -5.72 10.40
N GLN A 72 4.83 -6.05 11.51
CA GLN A 72 4.23 -6.02 12.84
C GLN A 72 5.07 -5.16 13.75
N PHE A 73 4.44 -4.28 14.52
CA PHE A 73 5.15 -3.52 15.52
C PHE A 73 4.20 -2.93 16.55
N THR A 74 4.74 -2.73 17.74
CA THR A 74 3.98 -2.23 18.89
C THR A 74 4.50 -0.88 19.35
N TRP A 75 3.59 -0.03 19.81
CA TRP A 75 3.87 1.28 20.40
C TRP A 75 3.22 1.42 21.76
N PRO A 76 3.80 2.20 22.68
CA PRO A 76 3.04 2.77 23.77
C PRO A 76 2.03 3.80 23.22
N GLY A 77 0.78 3.72 23.64
CA GLY A 77 -0.25 4.65 23.20
C GLY A 77 -1.64 4.26 23.67
N THR A 78 -2.52 5.25 23.82
CA THR A 78 -3.91 5.02 24.26
C THR A 78 -4.88 5.06 23.08
N VAL A 79 -6.08 4.49 23.29
CA VAL A 79 -7.20 4.59 22.34
C VAL A 79 -7.49 6.05 21.94
N GLN A 80 -7.38 6.99 22.88
CA GLN A 80 -7.64 8.41 22.61
C GLN A 80 -6.60 9.00 21.66
N MET A 81 -5.31 8.71 21.88
CA MET A 81 -4.24 9.16 20.99
C MET A 81 -4.45 8.62 19.57
N PHE A 82 -4.79 7.34 19.47
CA PHE A 82 -5.01 6.70 18.18
C PHE A 82 -6.23 7.27 17.44
N ARG A 83 -7.36 7.41 18.12
CA ARG A 83 -8.57 8.01 17.54
C ARG A 83 -8.26 9.39 16.96
N ARG A 84 -7.50 10.19 17.70
CA ARG A 84 -7.13 11.52 17.25
C ARG A 84 -6.18 11.52 16.06
N LEU A 85 -5.23 10.59 16.01
CA LEU A 85 -4.40 10.39 14.82
C LEU A 85 -5.29 10.09 13.60
N VAL A 86 -6.24 9.16 13.74
CA VAL A 86 -7.18 8.78 12.67
C VAL A 86 -7.97 9.98 12.16
N GLU A 87 -8.45 10.84 13.07
CA GLU A 87 -9.25 12.02 12.77
C GLU A 87 -8.43 13.15 12.12
N THR A 88 -7.17 13.35 12.52
CA THR A 88 -6.41 14.57 12.17
C THR A 88 -5.25 14.35 11.21
N ASN A 89 -4.51 13.24 11.35
CA ASN A 89 -3.16 13.12 10.79
C ASN A 89 -2.87 11.79 10.08
N MET A 90 -3.81 10.85 10.03
CA MET A 90 -3.58 9.52 9.44
C MET A 90 -3.23 9.57 7.95
N GLN A 91 -3.73 10.56 7.23
CA GLN A 91 -3.29 10.82 5.85
C GLN A 91 -1.80 11.21 5.81
N ALA A 92 -1.34 12.09 6.70
CA ALA A 92 0.05 12.53 6.74
C ALA A 92 1.03 11.38 7.05
N VAL A 93 0.57 10.36 7.78
CA VAL A 93 1.35 9.15 8.06
C VAL A 93 1.52 8.28 6.82
N ASN A 94 0.41 7.91 6.18
CA ASN A 94 0.43 6.88 5.14
C ASN A 94 0.66 7.48 3.74
N PHE A 95 0.23 8.72 3.55
CA PHE A 95 0.11 9.38 2.26
C PHE A 95 0.47 10.89 2.33
N PRO A 96 1.64 11.29 2.89
CA PRO A 96 1.98 12.69 3.17
C PRO A 96 1.99 13.63 1.96
N HIS A 97 2.12 13.07 0.75
CA HIS A 97 2.21 13.84 -0.49
C HIS A 97 0.98 13.69 -1.39
N TYR A 98 -0.05 12.98 -0.94
CA TYR A 98 -1.25 12.75 -1.73
C TYR A 98 -2.36 13.69 -1.28
N VAL A 99 -3.09 14.23 -2.25
CA VAL A 99 -4.27 15.07 -2.02
C VAL A 99 -5.51 14.18 -2.04
N VAL A 100 -6.43 14.40 -1.10
CA VAL A 100 -7.74 13.75 -1.10
C VAL A 100 -8.62 14.48 -2.10
N GLU A 101 -9.03 13.80 -3.17
CA GLU A 101 -9.94 14.37 -4.16
C GLU A 101 -11.41 14.14 -3.76
N GLU A 102 -11.71 12.96 -3.23
CA GLU A 102 -13.06 12.61 -2.78
C GLU A 102 -13.04 12.02 -1.39
N MET A 103 -14.01 12.45 -0.57
CA MET A 103 -14.18 11.95 0.79
C MET A 103 -15.65 11.62 1.05
N THR A 104 -15.91 10.43 1.58
CA THR A 104 -17.18 10.06 2.24
C THR A 104 -16.91 9.83 3.73
N SER A 105 -17.92 9.39 4.47
CA SER A 105 -17.76 9.06 5.89
C SER A 105 -16.69 7.99 6.14
N ASN A 106 -16.62 6.96 5.30
CA ASN A 106 -15.77 5.79 5.48
C ASN A 106 -14.71 5.59 4.37
N THR A 107 -14.77 6.33 3.26
CA THR A 107 -13.83 6.20 2.15
C THR A 107 -13.14 7.52 1.79
N ARG A 108 -11.91 7.40 1.29
CA ARG A 108 -11.13 8.51 0.73
C ARG A 108 -10.50 8.07 -0.58
N LEU A 109 -10.65 8.87 -1.63
CA LEU A 109 -9.97 8.64 -2.90
C LEU A 109 -8.85 9.67 -3.06
N PHE A 110 -7.65 9.17 -3.30
CA PHE A 110 -6.47 9.96 -3.59
C PHE A 110 -6.15 9.81 -5.06
N HIS A 111 -6.04 10.93 -5.78
CA HIS A 111 -5.62 10.91 -7.18
C HIS A 111 -4.44 11.87 -7.39
N THR A 112 -3.38 11.39 -8.03
CA THR A 112 -2.25 12.23 -8.41
C THR A 112 -1.39 11.59 -9.49
N ILE A 113 -0.52 12.40 -10.08
CA ILE A 113 0.58 11.94 -10.92
C ILE A 113 1.87 12.28 -10.17
N THR A 114 2.63 11.26 -9.80
CA THR A 114 3.92 11.46 -9.11
C THR A 114 4.87 12.30 -9.98
N PRO A 115 5.90 12.95 -9.40
CA PRO A 115 6.91 13.69 -10.18
C PRO A 115 7.62 12.85 -11.25
N LYS A 116 7.65 11.51 -11.07
CA LYS A 116 8.22 10.56 -12.04
C LYS A 116 7.20 10.02 -13.06
N GLY A 117 6.00 10.60 -13.12
CA GLY A 117 4.97 10.28 -14.10
C GLY A 117 4.15 9.01 -13.81
N LYS A 118 4.25 8.42 -12.62
CA LYS A 118 3.36 7.32 -12.19
C LYS A 118 1.97 7.86 -11.85
N PHE A 119 0.93 7.30 -12.47
CA PHE A 119 -0.47 7.48 -12.11
C PHE A 119 -0.76 6.79 -10.79
N VAL A 120 -1.41 7.50 -9.87
CA VAL A 120 -1.84 6.97 -8.59
C VAL A 120 -3.31 7.32 -8.41
N ASN A 121 -4.14 6.30 -8.15
CA ASN A 121 -5.55 6.45 -7.87
C ASN A 121 -5.91 5.47 -6.75
N LEU A 122 -5.64 5.88 -5.51
CA LEU A 122 -5.76 5.01 -4.33
C LEU A 122 -7.08 5.25 -3.64
N LEU A 123 -7.88 4.20 -3.52
CA LEU A 123 -9.08 4.16 -2.70
C LEU A 123 -8.73 3.58 -1.33
N GLN A 124 -8.92 4.40 -0.30
CA GLN A 124 -8.82 4.01 1.10
C GLN A 124 -10.22 3.81 1.69
N GLY A 125 -10.41 2.75 2.46
CA GLY A 125 -11.55 2.54 3.35
C GLY A 125 -11.11 2.34 4.80
N HIS A 126 -11.97 2.68 5.76
CA HIS A 126 -11.71 2.39 7.17
C HIS A 126 -12.92 1.77 7.87
N PHE A 127 -12.62 0.89 8.83
CA PHE A 127 -13.60 0.12 9.59
C PHE A 127 -13.20 0.14 11.07
N ILE A 128 -14.20 0.28 11.94
CA ILE A 128 -14.01 0.37 13.39
C ILE A 128 -14.72 -0.81 14.03
N GLU A 129 -13.98 -1.54 14.86
CA GLU A 129 -14.50 -2.58 15.74
C GLU A 129 -14.24 -2.20 17.21
N ALA A 130 -14.56 -3.10 18.16
CA ALA A 130 -14.47 -2.81 19.59
C ALA A 130 -13.05 -2.43 20.04
N ASP A 131 -12.03 -3.18 19.61
CA ASP A 131 -10.62 -3.03 19.96
C ASP A 131 -9.71 -2.91 18.73
N ARG A 132 -10.30 -2.80 17.53
CA ARG A 132 -9.56 -2.75 16.27
C ARG A 132 -9.98 -1.58 15.40
N PHE A 133 -9.00 -1.00 14.74
CA PHE A 133 -9.21 -0.13 13.59
C PHE A 133 -8.57 -0.79 12.38
N ILE A 134 -9.34 -0.92 11.31
CA ILE A 134 -8.89 -1.54 10.07
C ILE A 134 -8.89 -0.48 8.98
N MET A 135 -7.78 -0.38 8.28
CA MET A 135 -7.65 0.46 7.09
C MET A 135 -7.27 -0.44 5.92
N VAL A 136 -7.99 -0.27 4.81
CA VAL A 136 -7.70 -0.95 3.55
C VAL A 136 -7.44 0.08 2.49
N VAL A 137 -6.49 -0.20 1.60
CA VAL A 137 -6.11 0.71 0.51
C VAL A 137 -5.94 -0.12 -0.74
N ARG A 138 -6.50 0.32 -1.87
CA ARG A 138 -6.22 -0.28 -3.17
C ARG A 138 -6.09 0.75 -4.28
N GLN A 139 -5.35 0.40 -5.31
CA GLN A 139 -5.42 1.09 -6.59
C GLN A 139 -6.81 0.87 -7.24
N VAL A 140 -7.33 1.91 -7.87
CA VAL A 140 -8.45 1.88 -8.82
C VAL A 140 -7.85 2.01 -10.22
N GLU A 141 -7.82 0.91 -10.96
CA GLU A 141 -7.19 0.84 -12.28
C GLU A 141 -8.02 1.51 -13.37
N HIS A 142 -9.35 1.45 -13.25
CA HIS A 142 -10.28 2.02 -14.23
C HIS A 142 -11.22 2.99 -13.54
N ASP A 143 -11.10 4.27 -13.86
CA ASP A 143 -11.93 5.31 -13.28
C ASP A 143 -12.42 6.24 -14.38
N GLU A 144 -13.74 6.29 -14.59
CA GLU A 144 -14.35 7.13 -15.64
C GLU A 144 -14.21 8.63 -15.35
N THR A 145 -13.98 9.02 -14.09
CA THR A 145 -13.72 10.40 -13.69
C THR A 145 -12.23 10.75 -13.81
N PHE A 146 -11.36 9.84 -13.37
CA PHE A 146 -9.91 10.03 -13.37
C PHE A 146 -9.22 9.06 -14.32
N LEU A 147 -9.18 9.41 -15.61
CA LEU A 147 -8.64 8.53 -16.65
C LEU A 147 -7.11 8.43 -16.57
N CYS A 148 -6.60 7.18 -16.50
CA CYS A 148 -5.19 6.89 -16.68
C CYS A 148 -4.84 6.90 -18.17
N HIS A 149 -3.91 7.75 -18.60
CA HIS A 149 -3.47 7.76 -20.00
C HIS A 149 -2.81 6.41 -20.36
N PRO A 150 -3.07 5.81 -21.54
CA PRO A 150 -2.61 4.45 -21.86
C PRO A 150 -1.08 4.23 -21.83
N LEU A 151 -0.29 5.30 -21.99
CA LEU A 151 1.17 5.29 -21.91
C LEU A 151 1.72 5.68 -20.52
N GLN A 152 0.83 6.07 -19.60
CA GLN A 152 1.20 6.43 -18.25
C GLN A 152 1.42 5.18 -17.40
N LYS A 153 2.42 5.23 -16.53
CA LYS A 153 2.77 4.10 -15.67
C LYS A 153 1.78 3.99 -14.53
N GLN A 154 1.37 2.78 -14.21
CA GLN A 154 0.61 2.46 -13.01
C GLN A 154 1.09 1.13 -12.42
N GLN A 155 0.57 0.77 -11.26
CA GLN A 155 0.80 -0.51 -10.60
C GLN A 155 -0.48 -0.91 -9.87
N HIS A 156 -0.69 -2.21 -9.69
CA HIS A 156 -1.64 -2.69 -8.71
C HIS A 156 -1.05 -2.47 -7.31
N ASP A 157 -1.87 -2.02 -6.40
CA ASP A 157 -1.51 -1.76 -5.01
C ASP A 157 -2.68 -2.22 -4.16
N MET A 158 -2.42 -3.07 -3.18
CA MET A 158 -3.39 -3.48 -2.18
C MET A 158 -2.71 -3.56 -0.82
N THR A 159 -3.23 -2.84 0.15
CA THR A 159 -2.67 -2.77 1.50
C THR A 159 -3.77 -2.94 2.54
N TRP A 160 -3.50 -3.75 3.55
CA TRP A 160 -4.33 -3.95 4.72
C TRP A 160 -3.55 -3.59 5.98
N CYS A 161 -4.10 -2.70 6.79
CA CYS A 161 -3.54 -2.32 8.08
C CYS A 161 -4.57 -2.62 9.17
N VAL A 162 -4.18 -3.41 10.17
CA VAL A 162 -4.99 -3.70 11.34
C VAL A 162 -4.27 -3.14 12.55
N PHE A 163 -4.92 -2.21 13.23
CA PHE A 163 -4.45 -1.62 14.47
C PHE A 163 -5.26 -2.24 15.60
N THR A 164 -4.63 -3.07 16.43
CA THR A 164 -5.23 -3.57 17.68
C THR A 164 -4.85 -2.63 18.81
N ILE A 165 -5.84 -2.13 19.51
CA ILE A 165 -5.70 -1.01 20.43
C ILE A 165 -6.03 -1.48 21.84
N SER A 166 -5.05 -1.43 22.72
CA SER A 166 -5.21 -1.68 24.15
C SER A 166 -5.17 -0.35 24.93
N PRO A 167 -5.45 -0.35 26.25
CA PRO A 167 -5.35 0.86 27.07
C PRO A 167 -3.95 1.49 27.08
N THR A 168 -2.89 0.71 26.86
CA THR A 168 -1.50 1.14 27.03
C THR A 168 -0.65 1.02 25.77
N HIS A 169 -1.05 0.18 24.82
CA HIS A 169 -0.29 -0.09 23.61
C HIS A 169 -1.18 -0.19 22.38
N ILE A 170 -0.61 0.13 21.23
CA ILE A 170 -1.21 -0.09 19.91
C ILE A 170 -0.29 -1.01 19.13
N LEU A 171 -0.86 -2.09 18.60
CA LEU A 171 -0.19 -3.02 17.71
C LEU A 171 -0.66 -2.74 16.28
N LEU A 172 0.26 -2.49 15.36
CA LEU A 172 -0.04 -2.48 13.92
C LEU A 172 0.44 -3.78 13.29
N ARG A 173 -0.47 -4.44 12.56
CA ARG A 173 -0.13 -5.43 11.53
C ARG A 173 -0.48 -4.88 10.14
N LEU A 174 0.47 -4.89 9.23
CA LEU A 174 0.32 -4.43 7.86
C LEU A 174 0.74 -5.52 6.88
N VAL A 175 -0.10 -5.79 5.88
CA VAL A 175 0.29 -6.52 4.66
C VAL A 175 0.09 -5.60 3.48
N SER A 176 1.09 -5.46 2.61
CA SER A 176 0.95 -4.82 1.31
C SER A 176 1.36 -5.76 0.21
N HIS A 177 0.63 -5.72 -0.90
CA HIS A 177 0.97 -6.35 -2.16
C HIS A 177 1.03 -5.29 -3.23
N VAL A 178 2.14 -5.23 -3.96
CA VAL A 178 2.34 -4.28 -5.06
C VAL A 178 2.84 -5.02 -6.29
N SER A 179 2.23 -4.79 -7.45
CA SER A 179 2.68 -5.40 -8.70
C SER A 179 3.89 -4.66 -9.30
N HIS A 180 4.49 -5.27 -10.31
CA HIS A 180 5.36 -4.56 -11.23
C HIS A 180 4.62 -3.36 -11.85
N LEU A 181 5.34 -2.28 -12.12
CA LEU A 181 4.86 -1.16 -12.90
C LEU A 181 4.55 -1.61 -14.33
N PHE A 182 3.45 -1.09 -14.86
CA PHE A 182 3.02 -1.35 -16.22
C PHE A 182 2.38 -0.11 -16.84
N ARG A 183 2.27 -0.12 -18.15
CA ARG A 183 1.44 0.81 -18.92
C ARG A 183 0.25 0.04 -19.48
N PRO A 184 -0.99 0.58 -19.42
CA PRO A 184 -2.15 -0.08 -20.02
C PRO A 184 -1.95 -0.53 -21.47
N ALA A 185 -1.26 0.28 -22.28
CA ALA A 185 -1.09 0.00 -23.71
C ALA A 185 0.05 -0.97 -24.04
N THR A 186 1.10 -1.04 -23.20
CA THR A 186 2.36 -1.73 -23.56
C THR A 186 2.79 -2.80 -22.56
N GLY A 187 2.03 -3.04 -21.50
CA GLY A 187 2.37 -4.02 -20.47
C GLY A 187 3.44 -3.53 -19.50
N PHE A 188 4.16 -4.48 -18.89
CA PHE A 188 5.15 -4.21 -17.85
C PHE A 188 6.30 -3.33 -18.35
N VAL A 189 6.83 -2.49 -17.46
CA VAL A 189 8.04 -1.70 -17.76
C VAL A 189 9.27 -2.59 -17.70
N SER A 190 10.36 -2.20 -18.37
CA SER A 190 11.62 -2.96 -18.25
C SER A 190 12.27 -2.76 -16.87
N VAL A 191 13.17 -3.68 -16.50
CA VAL A 191 13.96 -3.57 -15.27
C VAL A 191 14.77 -2.27 -15.20
N ASP A 192 15.34 -1.82 -16.32
CA ASP A 192 16.07 -0.54 -16.40
C ASP A 192 15.17 0.65 -16.10
N GLU A 193 13.97 0.67 -16.69
CA GLU A 193 13.02 1.75 -16.45
C GLU A 193 12.49 1.73 -15.02
N PHE A 194 12.21 0.55 -14.47
CA PHE A 194 11.84 0.40 -13.07
C PHE A 194 12.94 0.89 -12.13
N ALA A 195 14.19 0.47 -12.38
CA ALA A 195 15.36 0.88 -11.61
C ALA A 195 15.52 2.40 -11.60
N ALA A 196 15.46 3.05 -12.76
CA ALA A 196 15.50 4.51 -12.87
C ALA A 196 14.37 5.18 -12.07
N LEU A 197 13.15 4.62 -12.12
CA LEU A 197 12.00 5.14 -11.37
C LEU A 197 12.15 4.95 -9.86
N ARG A 198 12.82 3.90 -9.41
CA ARG A 198 13.20 3.67 -8.01
C ARG A 198 14.51 4.35 -7.61
N GLY A 199 15.19 5.01 -8.55
CA GLY A 199 16.49 5.67 -8.32
C GLY A 199 17.62 4.68 -8.01
N ILE A 200 17.58 3.50 -8.62
CA ILE A 200 18.61 2.47 -8.57
C ILE A 200 19.45 2.62 -9.85
N ASP A 201 20.75 2.83 -9.69
CA ASP A 201 21.68 2.89 -10.81
C ASP A 201 22.11 1.47 -11.19
N VAL A 202 21.87 1.11 -12.45
CA VAL A 202 22.23 -0.20 -13.05
C VAL A 202 23.30 -0.05 -14.13
N THR A 203 23.92 1.14 -14.25
CA THR A 203 24.97 1.39 -15.24
C THR A 203 26.16 0.46 -14.99
N GLY A 204 26.58 -0.27 -16.03
CA GLY A 204 27.69 -1.23 -15.93
C GLY A 204 27.33 -2.59 -15.32
N ILE A 205 26.06 -2.81 -14.97
CA ILE A 205 25.55 -4.14 -14.59
C ILE A 205 25.19 -4.91 -15.87
N GLU A 206 25.67 -6.15 -15.97
CA GLU A 206 25.33 -7.04 -17.08
C GLU A 206 23.81 -7.30 -17.12
N ASP A 207 23.22 -7.33 -18.31
CA ASP A 207 21.76 -7.43 -18.49
C ASP A 207 21.15 -8.63 -17.73
N GLY A 208 21.80 -9.79 -17.78
CA GLY A 208 21.35 -11.00 -17.07
C GLY A 208 21.43 -10.94 -15.54
N GLN A 209 22.04 -9.89 -14.98
CA GLN A 209 22.21 -9.70 -13.54
C GLN A 209 21.37 -8.53 -12.98
N LYS A 210 20.73 -7.75 -13.85
CA LYS A 210 20.00 -6.52 -13.44
C LYS A 210 18.83 -6.83 -12.51
N ASP A 211 18.02 -7.85 -12.78
CA ASP A 211 16.89 -8.21 -11.93
C ASP A 211 17.30 -8.57 -10.51
N GLU A 212 18.33 -9.40 -10.36
CA GLU A 212 18.86 -9.78 -9.05
C GLU A 212 19.52 -8.60 -8.33
N TYR A 213 20.20 -7.72 -9.07
CA TYR A 213 20.76 -6.50 -8.50
C TYR A 213 19.66 -5.55 -7.99
N VAL A 214 18.66 -5.27 -8.82
CA VAL A 214 17.52 -4.40 -8.47
C VAL A 214 16.73 -4.99 -7.30
N ARG A 215 16.49 -6.30 -7.29
CA ARG A 215 15.87 -7.03 -6.17
C ARG A 215 16.59 -6.76 -4.86
N ARG A 216 17.91 -6.99 -4.82
CA ARG A 216 18.73 -6.78 -3.62
C ARG A 216 18.72 -5.33 -3.16
N GLU A 217 18.80 -4.40 -4.11
CA GLU A 217 18.76 -2.97 -3.80
C GLU A 217 17.39 -2.51 -3.28
N MET A 218 16.29 -3.05 -3.81
CA MET A 218 14.95 -2.79 -3.29
C MET A 218 14.83 -3.30 -1.85
N ILE A 219 15.20 -4.55 -1.58
CA ILE A 219 15.17 -5.13 -0.23
C ILE A 219 16.00 -4.27 0.74
N ARG A 220 17.24 -3.94 0.36
CA ARG A 220 18.13 -3.11 1.20
C ARG A 220 17.52 -1.75 1.52
N ARG A 221 16.91 -1.08 0.53
CA ARG A 221 16.33 0.25 0.69
C ARG A 221 15.07 0.22 1.54
N GLU A 222 14.19 -0.76 1.36
CA GLU A 222 12.96 -0.88 2.16
C GLU A 222 13.27 -1.21 3.62
N HIS A 223 14.23 -2.10 3.89
CA HIS A 223 14.72 -2.32 5.26
C HIS A 223 15.31 -1.04 5.89
N ALA A 224 16.03 -0.22 5.12
CA ALA A 224 16.57 1.04 5.60
C ALA A 224 15.49 2.12 5.83
N SER A 225 14.36 2.06 5.10
CA SER A 225 13.25 3.01 5.18
C SER A 225 12.29 2.72 6.34
N PHE A 226 12.26 1.47 6.80
CA PHE A 226 11.33 0.98 7.83
C PHE A 226 11.43 1.72 9.17
N LEU A 227 12.63 1.81 9.77
CA LEU A 227 12.80 2.47 11.08
C LEU A 227 12.43 3.97 11.04
N PRO A 228 12.86 4.76 10.04
CA PRO A 228 12.39 6.13 9.86
C PRO A 228 10.86 6.24 9.71
N TRP A 229 10.23 5.34 8.96
CA TRP A 229 8.78 5.34 8.81
C TRP A 229 8.06 5.06 10.14
N ARG A 230 8.53 4.06 10.90
CA ARG A 230 8.03 3.78 12.26
C ARG A 230 8.15 4.98 13.18
N GLN A 231 9.30 5.67 13.18
CA GLN A 231 9.51 6.85 14.02
C GLN A 231 8.55 7.98 13.65
N ARG A 232 8.34 8.25 12.36
CA ARG A 232 7.37 9.26 11.92
C ARG A 232 5.95 8.96 12.40
N PHE A 233 5.54 7.68 12.38
CA PHE A 233 4.25 7.27 12.93
C PHE A 233 4.16 7.65 14.42
N MET A 234 5.19 7.32 15.20
CA MET A 234 5.26 7.66 16.63
C MET A 234 5.20 9.16 16.89
N ASP A 235 5.97 9.95 16.15
CA ASP A 235 6.02 11.40 16.32
C ASP A 235 4.64 12.03 16.06
N LEU A 236 3.94 11.58 15.01
CA LEU A 236 2.59 12.06 14.68
C LEU A 236 1.55 11.63 15.72
N MET A 237 1.67 10.42 16.29
CA MET A 237 0.83 9.97 17.40
C MET A 237 1.01 10.87 18.63
N HIS A 238 2.24 11.24 18.97
CA HIS A 238 2.53 12.14 20.09
C HIS A 238 2.04 13.56 19.85
N GLN A 239 2.29 14.14 18.67
CA GLN A 239 1.79 15.46 18.29
C GLN A 239 0.25 15.53 18.33
N SER A 240 -0.41 14.46 17.88
CA SER A 240 -1.87 14.34 17.92
C SER A 240 -2.37 14.25 19.36
N ALA A 241 -1.60 13.68 20.30
CA ALA A 241 -2.01 13.61 21.71
C ALA A 241 -1.99 14.96 22.43
N THR A 242 -1.10 15.89 22.03
CA THR A 242 -0.84 17.14 22.76
C THR A 242 -1.67 18.34 22.34
N ASN A 243 -2.26 18.32 21.14
CA ASN A 243 -2.99 19.48 20.61
C ASN A 243 -4.42 19.63 21.16
#